data_AF-A0AB36J180-F1
#
_entry.id   AF-A0AB36J180-F1
#
_cell.length_a   1.000
_cell.length_b   1.000
_cell.length_c   1.000
_cell.angle_alpha   90.00
_cell.angle_beta   90.00
_cell.angle_gamma   90.00
#
_symmetry.space_group_name_H-M   'P 1'
#
loop_
_entity.id
_entity.type
_entity.pdbx_description
1 polymer ?
#
loop_
_entity_poly.entity_id
_entity_poly.type
_entity_poly.pdbx_seq_one_letter_code
_entity_poly.pdbx_strand_id
1 'polypeptide(L)'
;MTSVVEAPQPDIEGISQPRAVVVGIMAGEGVQIGVLLDANAPVSVMTDPLLKVVNSRLRELGETPLEAKGRGKWALCLVDGTPLRATQSLTEQDIYDGDRLWIRFIVDTEKRSQVVEHISTAVSQNLSKRFAAIDPVIAVQVGASMVATGVIAATALLGWWRFHHNSWLTTIYSAVIAVVVLGVSMLLLARAQTDADRRVGDIMLLSGLAPLAVAAAAAPPGGVGSPHAVLGFGVLTIETMLALRFTGRRLGTYTAIITVGAVAALAALARMVANSSAVTLLSCVVLACVLAYHAAPAMSRRLAGIRLPVFPSATSRWVFEARPDLPTTVVRSDGGPPVLEGPASVRDVLLQAERARSFLTGLLIGLGVLMVVSLAALADPHTGQRWLPLLLAGFSAGFLMLRGRSYVDRWQAITLAATSVLIVGTVVVRYALVLHSPLSVAICTGILVLLPAAGLTAAAVVPNTIYSPLFRKFVEWIEYLCLMPIFPLALWLMNVYAAIRYR
;
A
#
# COMPACT_ATOMS: atom_id res chain seq x y z
N MET A 1 78.74 -71.07 8.36
CA MET A 1 79.01 -69.96 7.44
C MET A 1 77.88 -68.95 7.58
N THR A 2 78.28 -67.68 7.67
CA THR A 2 77.51 -66.43 7.45
C THR A 2 76.34 -66.10 8.38
N SER A 3 76.68 -65.26 9.37
CA SER A 3 75.84 -64.22 9.97
C SER A 3 75.27 -63.25 8.93
N VAL A 4 74.03 -62.84 9.08
CA VAL A 4 73.52 -61.56 8.54
C VAL A 4 72.78 -60.84 9.66
N VAL A 5 73.30 -59.67 9.99
CA VAL A 5 72.76 -58.67 10.92
C VAL A 5 71.63 -57.95 10.20
N GLU A 6 70.44 -57.91 10.79
CA GLU A 6 69.30 -57.14 10.31
C GLU A 6 69.44 -55.69 10.79
N ALA A 7 69.58 -54.76 9.85
CA ALA A 7 69.70 -53.33 10.13
C ALA A 7 68.31 -52.70 10.34
N PRO A 8 68.14 -51.75 11.27
CA PRO A 8 66.86 -51.05 11.45
C PRO A 8 66.65 -50.04 10.32
N GLN A 9 65.52 -50.13 9.64
CA GLN A 9 65.04 -49.10 8.71
C GLN A 9 64.63 -47.84 9.50
N PRO A 10 65.02 -46.63 9.06
CA PRO A 10 64.58 -45.40 9.70
C PRO A 10 63.12 -45.10 9.32
N ASP A 11 62.35 -44.66 10.32
CA ASP A 11 60.99 -44.13 10.17
C ASP A 11 60.96 -43.02 9.12
N ILE A 12 60.24 -43.28 8.03
CA ILE A 12 59.88 -42.24 7.06
C ILE A 12 58.73 -41.45 7.69
N GLU A 13 59.00 -40.20 8.06
CA GLU A 13 57.99 -39.21 8.48
C GLU A 13 56.77 -39.27 7.54
N GLY A 14 55.61 -39.54 8.13
CA GLY A 14 54.37 -39.73 7.42
C GLY A 14 54.00 -38.51 6.56
N ILE A 15 53.80 -38.76 5.28
CA ILE A 15 53.06 -37.85 4.39
C ILE A 15 51.62 -37.85 4.92
N SER A 16 51.26 -36.83 5.71
CA SER A 16 49.89 -36.62 6.14
C SER A 16 49.03 -36.38 4.90
N GLN A 17 48.13 -37.32 4.60
CA GLN A 17 47.09 -37.07 3.59
C GLN A 17 46.31 -35.82 4.01
N PRO A 18 46.00 -34.89 3.08
CA PRO A 18 45.21 -33.72 3.41
C PRO A 18 43.85 -34.19 3.91
N ARG A 19 43.62 -33.99 5.21
CA ARG A 19 42.37 -34.37 5.86
C ARG A 19 41.33 -33.38 5.37
N ALA A 20 40.38 -33.84 4.58
CA ALA A 20 39.34 -32.99 4.03
C ALA A 20 38.08 -33.01 4.92
N VAL A 21 37.39 -31.88 4.99
CA VAL A 21 36.09 -31.72 5.64
C VAL A 21 35.07 -31.22 4.61
N VAL A 22 33.90 -31.83 4.59
CA VAL A 22 32.75 -31.45 3.76
C VAL A 22 31.87 -30.50 4.54
N VAL A 23 31.82 -29.22 4.14
CA VAL A 23 30.99 -28.20 4.78
C VAL A 23 29.92 -27.67 3.83
N GLY A 24 28.78 -27.26 4.40
CA GLY A 24 27.74 -26.54 3.69
C GLY A 24 27.96 -25.04 3.76
N ILE A 25 28.30 -24.39 2.65
CA ILE A 25 28.48 -22.94 2.61
C ILE A 25 27.17 -22.28 2.24
N MET A 26 26.68 -21.41 3.13
CA MET A 26 25.52 -20.55 2.93
C MET A 26 25.95 -19.24 2.26
N ALA A 27 25.33 -18.92 1.12
CA ALA A 27 25.60 -17.73 0.32
C ALA A 27 24.29 -17.03 -0.11
N GLY A 28 24.33 -15.70 -0.25
CA GLY A 28 23.21 -14.91 -0.78
C GLY A 28 21.93 -14.99 0.05
N GLU A 29 20.77 -15.07 -0.61
CA GLU A 29 19.43 -15.23 -0.02
C GLU A 29 19.13 -16.69 0.44
N GLY A 30 20.16 -17.43 0.89
CA GLY A 30 19.98 -18.74 1.54
C GLY A 30 20.32 -19.96 0.68
N VAL A 31 21.13 -19.81 -0.37
CA VAL A 31 21.64 -20.93 -1.18
C VAL A 31 22.70 -21.69 -0.38
N GLN A 32 22.55 -23.01 -0.27
CA GLN A 32 23.54 -23.90 0.35
C GLN A 32 24.35 -24.64 -0.72
N ILE A 33 25.67 -24.52 -0.66
CA ILE A 33 26.60 -25.20 -1.56
C ILE A 33 27.52 -26.09 -0.73
N GLY A 34 27.48 -27.40 -0.96
CA GLY A 34 28.41 -28.35 -0.35
C GLY A 34 29.78 -28.23 -1.01
N VAL A 35 30.83 -27.99 -0.21
CA VAL A 35 32.21 -27.88 -0.71
C VAL A 35 33.13 -28.68 0.19
N LEU A 36 34.10 -29.33 -0.44
CA LEU A 36 35.17 -30.05 0.24
C LEU A 36 36.34 -29.10 0.47
N LEU A 37 36.72 -28.93 1.74
CA LEU A 37 37.75 -28.01 2.21
C LEU A 37 38.84 -28.81 2.92
N ASP A 38 40.11 -28.47 2.72
CA ASP A 38 41.22 -28.93 3.55
C ASP A 38 41.05 -28.49 5.02
N ALA A 39 41.01 -29.45 5.93
CA ALA A 39 40.76 -29.23 7.35
C ALA A 39 41.96 -28.65 8.09
N ASN A 40 43.17 -28.86 7.56
CA ASN A 40 44.44 -28.48 8.19
C ASN A 40 45.00 -27.16 7.63
N ALA A 41 44.52 -26.71 6.47
CA ALA A 41 44.94 -25.45 5.89
C ALA A 41 44.31 -24.24 6.64
N PRO A 42 45.01 -23.10 6.75
CA PRO A 42 44.44 -21.88 7.31
C PRO A 42 43.26 -21.37 6.48
N VAL A 43 42.20 -20.92 7.16
CA VAL A 43 40.96 -20.42 6.52
C VAL A 43 41.22 -19.28 5.50
N SER A 44 42.22 -18.44 5.75
CA SER A 44 42.62 -17.35 4.84
C SER A 44 42.98 -17.82 3.42
N VAL A 45 43.68 -18.95 3.30
CA VAL A 45 44.14 -19.48 2.00
C VAL A 45 42.96 -19.99 1.17
N MET A 46 41.90 -20.43 1.84
CA MET A 46 40.77 -21.13 1.23
C MET A 46 39.62 -20.19 0.88
N THR A 47 39.53 -19.04 1.54
CA THR A 47 38.40 -18.11 1.41
C THR A 47 38.28 -17.52 0.00
N ASP A 48 39.39 -17.10 -0.61
CA ASP A 48 39.38 -16.51 -1.97
C ASP A 48 39.06 -17.52 -3.08
N PRO A 49 39.67 -18.73 -3.11
CA PRO A 49 39.27 -19.79 -4.04
C PRO A 49 37.80 -20.20 -3.86
N LEU A 50 37.35 -20.33 -2.62
CA LEU A 50 35.98 -20.69 -2.27
C LEU A 50 34.99 -19.63 -2.77
N LEU A 51 35.31 -18.34 -2.63
CA LEU A 51 34.47 -17.26 -3.16
C LEU A 51 34.33 -17.34 -4.68
N LYS A 52 35.39 -17.70 -5.42
CA LYS A 52 35.32 -17.91 -6.87
C LYS A 52 34.39 -19.07 -7.24
N VAL A 53 34.49 -20.20 -6.51
CA VAL A 53 33.64 -21.37 -6.72
C VAL A 53 32.17 -21.04 -6.41
N VAL A 54 31.91 -20.42 -5.25
CA VAL A 54 30.56 -20.00 -4.86
C VAL A 54 29.96 -19.02 -5.88
N ASN A 55 30.72 -18.01 -6.33
CA ASN A 55 30.23 -17.07 -7.34
C ASN A 55 30.00 -17.70 -8.71
N SER A 56 30.77 -18.73 -9.09
CA SER A 56 30.50 -19.49 -10.33
C SER A 56 29.17 -20.24 -10.24
N ARG A 57 28.89 -20.90 -9.10
CA ARG A 57 27.65 -21.63 -8.84
C ARG A 57 26.44 -20.69 -8.72
N LEU A 58 26.59 -19.55 -8.06
CA LEU A 58 25.52 -18.54 -8.00
C LEU A 58 25.13 -18.05 -9.40
N ARG A 59 26.11 -17.82 -10.29
CA ARG A 59 25.83 -17.46 -11.69
C ARG A 59 25.12 -18.56 -12.47
N GLU A 60 25.50 -19.82 -12.28
CA GLU A 60 24.80 -20.97 -12.88
C GLU A 60 23.35 -21.09 -12.37
N LEU A 61 23.11 -20.73 -11.11
CA LEU A 61 21.78 -20.73 -10.49
C LEU A 61 20.96 -19.47 -10.80
N GLY A 62 21.51 -18.50 -11.54
CA GLY A 62 20.85 -17.22 -11.85
C GLY A 62 20.73 -16.27 -10.65
N GLU A 63 21.46 -16.53 -9.57
CA GLU A 63 21.47 -15.74 -8.34
C GLU A 63 22.51 -14.62 -8.38
N THR A 64 22.29 -13.56 -7.60
CA THR A 64 23.23 -12.42 -7.59
C THR A 64 24.57 -12.82 -7.00
N PRO A 65 25.71 -12.58 -7.70
CA PRO A 65 27.03 -12.92 -7.19
C PRO A 65 27.38 -12.09 -5.95
N LEU A 66 28.21 -12.68 -5.08
CA LEU A 66 28.73 -12.02 -3.89
C LEU A 66 29.84 -11.04 -4.28
N GLU A 67 29.53 -9.75 -4.21
CA GLU A 67 30.46 -8.65 -4.50
C GLU A 67 30.86 -7.89 -3.22
N ALA A 68 32.13 -7.48 -3.14
CA ALA A 68 32.65 -6.70 -2.03
C ALA A 68 32.08 -5.27 -2.08
N LYS A 69 31.16 -4.96 -1.17
CA LYS A 69 30.57 -3.61 -1.04
C LYS A 69 31.43 -2.69 -0.18
N GLY A 70 32.67 -2.45 -0.61
CA GLY A 70 33.59 -1.49 0.02
C GLY A 70 34.90 -2.13 0.50
N ARG A 71 35.55 -1.47 1.47
CA ARG A 71 36.82 -1.94 2.07
C ARG A 71 36.51 -2.87 3.24
N GLY A 72 37.08 -4.07 3.22
CA GLY A 72 36.79 -5.14 4.15
C GLY A 72 37.42 -6.45 3.68
N LYS A 73 37.12 -7.53 4.40
CA LYS A 73 37.62 -8.87 4.07
C LYS A 73 36.48 -9.88 4.06
N TRP A 74 36.57 -10.84 3.15
CA TRP A 74 35.72 -12.00 3.20
C TRP A 74 36.15 -12.90 4.36
N ALA A 75 35.18 -13.41 5.10
CA ALA A 75 35.42 -14.37 6.16
C ALA A 75 34.32 -15.43 6.14
N LEU A 76 34.70 -16.64 6.53
CA LEU A 76 33.76 -17.68 6.91
C LEU A 76 33.27 -17.38 8.33
N CYS A 77 31.96 -17.40 8.51
CA CYS A 77 31.30 -17.17 9.78
C CYS A 77 30.53 -18.43 10.17
N LEU A 78 30.45 -18.69 11.47
CA LEU A 78 29.52 -19.65 12.04
C LEU A 78 28.06 -19.18 11.85
N VAL A 79 27.11 -20.08 12.13
CA VAL A 79 25.66 -19.80 11.99
C VAL A 79 25.20 -18.66 12.90
N ASP A 80 25.88 -18.44 14.03
CA ASP A 80 25.65 -17.33 14.96
C ASP A 80 26.16 -15.97 14.44
N GLY A 81 26.90 -15.95 13.33
CA GLY A 81 27.52 -14.76 12.75
C GLY A 81 28.94 -14.47 13.25
N THR A 82 29.50 -15.31 14.12
CA THR A 82 30.87 -15.17 14.63
C THR A 82 31.87 -15.53 13.52
N PRO A 83 32.83 -14.65 13.19
CA PRO A 83 33.81 -14.93 12.13
C PRO A 83 34.89 -15.91 12.61
N LEU A 84 35.18 -16.90 11.77
CA LEU A 84 36.32 -17.80 11.96
C LEU A 84 37.63 -17.01 11.86
N ARG A 85 38.60 -17.42 12.66
CA ARG A 85 39.95 -16.86 12.70
C ARG A 85 40.69 -17.27 11.43
N ALA A 86 41.10 -16.29 10.65
CA ALA A 86 41.71 -16.48 9.34
C ALA A 86 43.08 -17.20 9.37
N THR A 87 43.77 -17.15 10.51
CA THR A 87 45.10 -17.76 10.71
C THR A 87 45.04 -19.20 11.20
N GLN A 88 43.87 -19.66 11.66
CA GLN A 88 43.67 -21.01 12.19
C GLN A 88 43.04 -21.91 11.13
N SER A 89 43.25 -23.22 11.29
CA SER A 89 42.64 -24.24 10.43
C SER A 89 41.17 -24.50 10.82
N LEU A 90 40.45 -25.28 10.02
CA LEU A 90 39.07 -25.68 10.34
C LEU A 90 39.05 -26.68 11.50
N THR A 91 40.06 -27.56 11.60
CA THR A 91 40.18 -28.53 12.69
C THR A 91 40.48 -27.85 14.03
N GLU A 92 41.32 -26.81 14.04
CA GLU A 92 41.62 -26.02 15.24
C GLU A 92 40.43 -25.23 15.78
N GLN A 93 39.41 -25.02 14.95
CA GLN A 93 38.19 -24.27 15.27
C GLN A 93 36.98 -25.19 15.41
N ASP A 94 37.22 -26.50 15.62
CA ASP A 94 36.20 -27.53 15.85
C ASP A 94 35.10 -27.58 14.77
N ILE A 95 35.47 -27.38 13.51
CA ILE A 95 34.55 -27.54 12.37
C ILE A 95 34.62 -28.98 11.85
N TYR A 96 33.46 -29.64 11.81
CA TYR A 96 33.31 -31.03 11.44
C TYR A 96 32.55 -31.21 10.12
N ASP A 97 32.56 -32.43 9.61
CA ASP A 97 31.79 -32.82 8.42
C ASP A 97 30.29 -32.57 8.62
N GLY A 98 29.70 -31.84 7.67
CA GLY A 98 28.29 -31.48 7.67
C GLY A 98 27.98 -30.12 8.30
N ASP A 99 28.97 -29.44 8.90
CA ASP A 99 28.77 -28.12 9.47
C ASP A 99 28.41 -27.06 8.42
N ARG A 100 27.63 -26.08 8.86
CA ARG A 100 27.15 -24.99 8.01
C ARG A 100 27.86 -23.69 8.34
N LEU A 101 28.51 -23.13 7.33
CA LEU A 101 29.24 -21.87 7.44
C LEU A 101 28.65 -20.82 6.49
N TRP A 102 28.66 -19.57 6.92
CA TRP A 102 28.26 -18.45 6.09
C TRP A 102 29.48 -17.76 5.50
N ILE A 103 29.48 -17.48 4.20
CA ILE A 103 30.46 -16.55 3.65
C ILE A 103 29.91 -15.13 3.74
N ARG A 104 30.59 -14.27 4.50
CA ARG A 104 30.17 -12.87 4.69
C ARG A 104 31.33 -11.91 4.44
N PHE A 105 30.97 -10.76 3.89
CA PHE A 105 31.90 -9.64 3.75
C PHE A 105 31.91 -8.84 5.05
N ILE A 106 33.00 -8.93 5.81
CA ILE A 106 33.19 -8.14 7.02
C ILE A 106 33.80 -6.81 6.60
N VAL A 107 33.00 -5.76 6.73
CA VAL A 107 33.43 -4.39 6.46
C VAL A 107 34.48 -3.99 7.49
N ASP A 108 35.57 -3.38 7.03
CA ASP A 108 36.62 -2.84 7.89
C ASP A 108 36.01 -1.81 8.86
N THR A 109 36.18 -2.03 10.17
CA THR A 109 35.66 -1.14 11.22
C THR A 109 36.46 0.15 11.34
N GLU A 110 37.66 0.20 10.75
CA GLU A 110 38.51 1.40 10.78
C GLU A 110 37.95 2.48 9.83
N LYS A 111 36.95 3.20 10.31
CA LYS A 111 36.45 4.41 9.66
C LYS A 111 37.40 5.56 9.97
N ARG A 112 38.37 5.82 9.09
CA ARG A 112 39.08 7.10 9.10
C ARG A 112 38.09 8.20 8.69
N SER A 113 37.66 9.00 9.67
CA SER A 113 36.97 10.25 9.38
C SER A 113 37.97 11.19 8.69
N GLN A 114 37.58 11.76 7.56
CA GLN A 114 38.33 12.87 7.00
C GLN A 114 38.24 14.03 8.00
N VAL A 115 39.38 14.47 8.53
CA VAL A 115 39.47 15.70 9.32
C VAL A 115 39.41 16.84 8.32
N VAL A 116 38.25 17.49 8.23
CA VAL A 116 38.07 18.68 7.40
C VAL A 116 38.33 19.89 8.29
N GLU A 117 39.43 20.58 8.06
CA GLU A 117 39.89 21.71 8.90
C GLU A 117 38.98 22.94 8.79
N HIS A 118 38.34 23.13 7.65
CA HIS A 118 37.44 24.25 7.41
C HIS A 118 35.97 23.86 7.56
N ILE A 119 35.27 24.57 8.45
CA ILE A 119 33.83 24.39 8.70
C ILE A 119 33.02 24.61 7.42
N SER A 120 33.39 25.56 6.56
CA SER A 120 32.72 25.81 5.26
C SER A 120 32.76 24.59 4.34
N THR A 121 33.91 23.92 4.26
CA THR A 121 34.09 22.69 3.47
C THR A 121 33.33 21.53 4.11
N ALA A 122 33.38 21.40 5.44
CA ALA A 122 32.63 20.35 6.15
C ALA A 122 31.12 20.52 5.98
N VAL A 123 30.60 21.75 6.09
CA VAL A 123 29.19 22.08 5.91
C VAL A 123 28.77 21.84 4.46
N SER A 124 29.52 22.35 3.47
CA SER A 124 29.18 22.14 2.05
C SER A 124 29.20 20.66 1.64
N GLN A 125 30.17 19.88 2.10
CA GLN A 125 30.23 18.43 1.84
C GLN A 125 29.11 17.66 2.54
N ASN A 126 28.69 18.06 3.75
CA ASN A 126 27.60 17.39 4.46
C ASN A 126 26.22 17.82 3.94
N LEU A 127 26.02 19.10 3.59
CA LEU A 127 24.77 19.60 3.02
C LEU A 127 24.56 19.09 1.60
N SER A 128 25.57 19.07 0.73
CA SER A 128 25.43 18.54 -0.63
C SER A 128 25.07 17.05 -0.67
N LYS A 129 25.47 16.28 0.36
CA LYS A 129 25.05 14.88 0.54
C LYS A 129 23.60 14.74 1.06
N ARG A 130 23.10 15.73 1.79
CA ARG A 130 21.77 15.70 2.43
C ARG A 130 20.69 16.38 1.60
N PHE A 131 21.04 17.40 0.84
CA PHE A 131 20.14 18.23 0.06
C PHE A 131 20.60 18.24 -1.39
N ALA A 132 19.85 17.54 -2.24
CA ALA A 132 20.07 17.57 -3.68
C ALA A 132 19.54 18.88 -4.27
N ALA A 133 20.27 19.44 -5.24
CA ALA A 133 19.76 20.52 -6.07
C ALA A 133 18.59 20.04 -6.94
N ILE A 134 17.78 20.97 -7.47
CA ILE A 134 16.69 20.63 -8.38
C ILE A 134 17.28 20.03 -9.66
N ASP A 135 17.01 18.75 -9.86
CA ASP A 135 17.26 18.04 -11.10
C ASP A 135 16.26 18.49 -12.19
N PRO A 136 16.68 18.66 -13.46
CA PRO A 136 15.77 18.83 -14.60
C PRO A 136 14.53 17.93 -14.57
N VAL A 137 14.66 16.66 -14.15
CA VAL A 137 13.54 15.72 -14.05
C VAL A 137 12.49 16.19 -13.05
N ILE A 138 12.93 16.68 -11.88
CA ILE A 138 12.04 17.22 -10.85
C ILE A 138 11.41 18.52 -11.32
N ALA A 139 12.17 19.38 -12.00
CA ALA A 139 11.64 20.63 -12.58
C ALA A 139 10.49 20.35 -13.55
N VAL A 140 10.61 19.34 -14.43
CA VAL A 140 9.53 18.93 -15.34
C VAL A 140 8.32 18.38 -14.58
N GLN A 141 8.53 17.57 -13.54
CA GLN A 141 7.44 17.07 -12.70
C GLN A 141 6.69 18.20 -11.98
N VAL A 142 7.41 19.21 -11.50
CA VAL A 142 6.80 20.42 -10.91
C VAL A 142 6.01 21.18 -11.96
N GLY A 143 6.57 21.43 -13.15
CA GLY A 143 5.86 22.07 -14.26
C GLY A 143 4.57 21.33 -14.64
N ALA A 144 4.64 20.00 -14.73
CA ALA A 144 3.46 19.17 -14.97
C ALA A 144 2.43 19.27 -13.85
N SER A 145 2.85 19.32 -12.58
CA SER A 145 1.93 19.51 -11.45
C SER A 145 1.24 20.88 -11.47
N MET A 146 1.94 21.93 -11.92
CA MET A 146 1.36 23.26 -12.09
C MET A 146 0.28 23.26 -13.18
N VAL A 147 0.56 22.64 -14.33
CA VAL A 147 -0.42 22.48 -15.43
C VAL A 147 -1.62 21.67 -14.95
N ALA A 148 -1.39 20.54 -14.28
CA ALA A 148 -2.46 19.70 -13.72
C ALA A 148 -3.37 20.50 -12.77
N THR A 149 -2.78 21.30 -11.89
CA THR A 149 -3.52 22.16 -10.96
C THR A 149 -4.35 23.20 -11.72
N GLY A 150 -3.78 23.85 -12.74
CA GLY A 150 -4.49 24.78 -13.61
C GLY A 150 -5.67 24.13 -14.34
N VAL A 151 -5.49 22.91 -14.86
CA VAL A 151 -6.55 22.13 -15.53
C VAL A 151 -7.68 21.79 -14.57
N ILE A 152 -7.38 21.35 -13.36
CA ILE A 152 -8.38 21.03 -12.33
C ILE A 152 -9.12 22.30 -11.92
N ALA A 153 -8.42 23.42 -11.70
CA ALA A 153 -9.02 24.70 -11.33
C ALA A 153 -9.94 25.24 -12.46
N ALA A 154 -9.50 25.18 -13.72
CA ALA A 154 -10.32 25.57 -14.87
C ALA A 154 -11.57 24.68 -14.99
N THR A 155 -11.43 23.38 -14.77
CA THR A 155 -12.55 22.43 -14.78
C THR A 155 -13.56 22.73 -13.67
N ALA A 156 -13.07 23.05 -12.46
CA ALA A 156 -13.93 23.44 -11.34
C ALA A 156 -14.69 24.75 -11.64
N LEU A 157 -14.01 25.74 -12.23
CA LEU A 157 -14.63 27.00 -12.67
C LEU A 157 -15.73 26.76 -13.72
N LEU A 158 -15.45 25.93 -14.73
CA LEU A 158 -16.42 25.57 -15.76
C LEU A 158 -17.62 24.79 -15.20
N GLY A 159 -17.38 23.90 -14.23
CA GLY A 159 -18.42 23.21 -13.49
C GLY A 159 -19.29 24.18 -12.70
N TRP A 160 -18.69 25.09 -11.92
CA TRP A 160 -19.39 26.14 -11.19
C TRP A 160 -20.23 27.03 -12.12
N TRP A 161 -19.69 27.41 -13.28
CA TRP A 161 -20.43 28.16 -14.30
C TRP A 161 -21.66 27.40 -14.79
N ARG A 162 -21.54 26.09 -15.04
CA ARG A 162 -22.65 25.23 -15.50
C ARG A 162 -23.78 25.08 -14.50
N PHE A 163 -23.49 25.18 -13.20
CA PHE A 163 -24.51 25.19 -12.15
C PHE A 163 -25.41 26.43 -12.22
N HIS A 164 -24.86 27.57 -12.62
CA HIS A 164 -25.57 28.86 -12.66
C HIS A 164 -26.13 29.18 -14.05
N HIS A 165 -25.51 28.66 -15.11
CA HIS A 165 -25.83 28.98 -16.49
C HIS A 165 -26.04 27.70 -17.32
N ASN A 166 -27.15 27.65 -18.05
CA ASN A 166 -27.44 26.59 -19.00
C ASN A 166 -26.83 26.92 -20.36
N SER A 167 -25.50 26.83 -20.47
CA SER A 167 -24.76 27.13 -21.70
C SER A 167 -23.91 25.93 -22.15
N TRP A 168 -23.74 25.78 -23.46
CA TRP A 168 -22.88 24.75 -24.06
C TRP A 168 -21.39 25.05 -23.91
N LEU A 169 -21.04 26.26 -23.45
CA LEU A 169 -19.66 26.67 -23.23
C LEU A 169 -18.90 25.70 -22.32
N THR A 170 -19.50 25.30 -21.20
CA THR A 170 -18.86 24.35 -20.28
C THR A 170 -18.50 23.05 -21.00
N THR A 171 -19.44 22.45 -21.72
CA THR A 171 -19.24 21.19 -22.46
C THR A 171 -18.11 21.30 -23.49
N ILE A 172 -18.11 22.37 -24.29
CA ILE A 172 -17.13 22.55 -25.37
C ILE A 172 -15.73 22.77 -24.78
N TYR A 173 -15.58 23.71 -23.85
CA TYR A 173 -14.26 24.02 -23.29
C TYR A 173 -13.70 22.87 -22.46
N SER A 174 -14.52 22.18 -21.65
CA SER A 174 -14.03 21.04 -20.88
C SER A 174 -13.69 19.85 -21.77
N ALA A 175 -14.43 19.63 -22.88
CA ALA A 175 -14.07 18.62 -23.87
C ALA A 175 -12.74 18.94 -24.57
N VAL A 176 -12.52 20.20 -24.99
CA VAL A 176 -11.25 20.62 -25.61
C VAL A 176 -10.08 20.44 -24.63
N ILE A 177 -10.25 20.86 -23.38
CA ILE A 177 -9.23 20.66 -22.33
C ILE A 177 -8.96 19.16 -22.14
N ALA A 178 -10.00 18.33 -22.05
CA ALA A 178 -9.86 16.89 -21.91
C ALA A 178 -9.05 16.28 -23.06
N VAL A 179 -9.42 16.57 -24.31
CA VAL A 179 -8.77 16.03 -25.50
C VAL A 179 -7.30 16.44 -25.55
N VAL A 180 -6.99 17.71 -25.28
CA VAL A 180 -5.61 18.21 -25.28
C VAL A 180 -4.78 17.55 -24.17
N VAL A 181 -5.28 17.53 -22.93
CA VAL A 181 -4.54 17.01 -21.78
C VAL A 181 -4.35 15.49 -21.86
N LEU A 182 -5.40 14.75 -22.22
CA LEU A 182 -5.32 13.30 -22.41
C LEU A 182 -4.44 12.94 -23.61
N GLY A 183 -4.52 13.71 -24.70
CA GLY A 183 -3.63 13.55 -25.87
C GLY A 183 -2.15 13.75 -25.50
N VAL A 184 -1.83 14.82 -24.77
CA VAL A 184 -0.47 15.07 -24.26
C VAL A 184 -0.04 13.96 -23.31
N SER A 185 -0.90 13.53 -22.38
CA SER A 185 -0.61 12.42 -21.48
C SER A 185 -0.28 11.14 -22.25
N MET A 186 -1.06 10.79 -23.26
CA MET A 186 -0.85 9.59 -24.07
C MET A 186 0.47 9.67 -24.85
N LEU A 187 0.80 10.83 -25.43
CA LEU A 187 2.08 11.05 -26.11
C LEU A 187 3.27 10.90 -25.15
N LEU A 188 3.17 11.47 -23.94
CA LEU A 188 4.21 11.36 -22.91
C LEU A 188 4.38 9.92 -22.47
N LEU A 189 3.29 9.20 -22.20
CA LEU A 189 3.31 7.80 -21.78
C LEU A 189 3.85 6.87 -22.88
N ALA A 190 3.53 7.14 -24.15
CA ALA A 190 4.04 6.37 -25.28
C ALA A 190 5.55 6.55 -25.50
N ARG A 191 6.10 7.72 -25.16
CA ARG A 191 7.54 8.02 -25.28
C ARG A 191 8.35 7.69 -24.04
N ALA A 192 7.69 7.47 -22.89
CA ALA A 192 8.36 7.32 -21.61
C ALA A 192 9.14 6.00 -21.51
N GLN A 193 10.47 6.12 -21.38
CA GLN A 193 11.38 4.99 -21.19
C GLN A 193 11.67 4.73 -19.71
N THR A 194 11.69 5.79 -18.90
CA THR A 194 11.99 5.70 -17.47
C THR A 194 10.74 5.84 -16.59
N ASP A 195 10.82 5.36 -15.36
CA ASP A 195 9.75 5.55 -14.37
C ASP A 195 9.55 7.02 -13.98
N ALA A 196 10.58 7.85 -14.10
CA ALA A 196 10.48 9.28 -13.84
C ALA A 196 9.68 10.01 -14.93
N ASP A 197 9.87 9.64 -16.20
CA ASP A 197 9.11 10.18 -17.34
C ASP A 197 7.63 9.76 -17.26
N ARG A 198 7.40 8.51 -16.86
CA ARG A 198 6.06 7.94 -16.65
C ARG A 198 5.27 8.72 -15.59
N ARG A 199 5.91 9.28 -14.57
CA ARG A 199 5.25 10.10 -13.54
C ARG A 199 4.63 11.37 -14.13
N VAL A 200 5.31 12.02 -15.06
CA VAL A 200 4.81 13.21 -15.75
C VAL A 200 3.55 12.86 -16.56
N GLY A 201 3.61 11.77 -17.32
CA GLY A 201 2.46 11.24 -18.06
C GLY A 201 1.28 10.88 -17.15
N ASP A 202 1.53 10.26 -16.00
CA ASP A 202 0.50 9.95 -14.99
C ASP A 202 -0.17 11.19 -14.39
N ILE A 203 0.61 12.24 -14.10
CA ILE A 203 0.07 13.49 -13.55
C ILE A 203 -0.90 14.11 -14.57
N MET A 204 -0.51 14.15 -15.85
CA MET A 204 -1.37 14.62 -16.93
C MET A 204 -2.58 13.72 -17.15
N LEU A 205 -2.41 12.40 -17.03
CA LEU A 205 -3.52 11.45 -17.18
C LEU A 205 -4.60 11.70 -16.12
N LEU A 206 -4.18 11.80 -14.85
CA LEU A 206 -5.08 12.04 -13.72
C LEU A 206 -5.76 13.40 -13.81
N SER A 207 -5.06 14.45 -14.25
CA SER A 207 -5.68 15.77 -14.42
C SER A 207 -6.64 15.84 -15.61
N GLY A 208 -6.48 14.97 -16.62
CA GLY A 208 -7.36 14.88 -17.78
C GLY A 208 -8.72 14.22 -17.52
N LEU A 209 -8.86 13.42 -16.46
CA LEU A 209 -10.11 12.73 -16.13
C LEU A 209 -11.23 13.72 -15.74
N ALA A 210 -10.92 14.69 -14.88
CA ALA A 210 -11.91 15.65 -14.40
C ALA A 210 -12.57 16.48 -15.53
N PRO A 211 -11.82 17.08 -16.48
CA PRO A 211 -12.42 17.79 -17.62
C PRO A 211 -13.35 16.92 -18.46
N LEU A 212 -13.00 15.65 -18.70
CA LEU A 212 -13.83 14.75 -19.51
C LEU A 212 -15.14 14.41 -18.80
N ALA A 213 -15.06 14.11 -17.49
CA ALA A 213 -16.24 13.91 -16.66
C ALA A 213 -17.15 15.15 -16.63
N VAL A 214 -16.60 16.36 -16.52
CA VAL A 214 -17.39 17.60 -16.56
C VAL A 214 -17.98 17.86 -17.95
N ALA A 215 -17.28 17.52 -19.02
CA ALA A 215 -17.82 17.59 -20.38
C ALA A 215 -19.05 16.71 -20.54
N ALA A 216 -18.94 15.45 -20.11
CA ALA A 216 -20.04 14.49 -20.14
C ALA A 216 -21.21 14.94 -19.25
N ALA A 217 -20.91 15.46 -18.05
CA ALA A 217 -21.91 15.96 -17.13
C ALA A 217 -22.68 17.16 -17.71
N ALA A 218 -22.01 18.06 -18.43
CA ALA A 218 -22.61 19.29 -18.94
C ALA A 218 -23.38 19.12 -20.26
N ALA A 219 -23.17 17.99 -20.97
CA ALA A 219 -23.74 17.73 -22.29
C ALA A 219 -25.29 17.70 -22.35
N PRO A 220 -26.02 17.11 -21.37
CA PRO A 220 -27.48 17.11 -21.43
C PRO A 220 -28.07 18.51 -21.34
N PRO A 221 -29.10 18.83 -22.14
CA PRO A 221 -29.79 20.10 -22.07
C PRO A 221 -30.58 20.23 -20.76
N GLY A 222 -30.71 21.46 -20.25
CA GLY A 222 -31.57 21.78 -19.10
C GLY A 222 -30.81 22.08 -17.81
N GLY A 223 -31.57 22.29 -16.73
CA GLY A 223 -31.02 22.51 -15.39
C GLY A 223 -30.22 21.29 -14.90
N VAL A 224 -29.19 21.55 -14.11
CA VAL A 224 -28.35 20.51 -13.50
C VAL A 224 -29.20 19.58 -12.63
N GLY A 225 -29.19 18.29 -12.95
CA GLY A 225 -29.99 17.27 -12.28
C GLY A 225 -29.35 15.89 -12.27
N SER A 226 -30.16 14.86 -11.99
CA SER A 226 -29.69 13.47 -11.98
C SER A 226 -29.11 13.00 -13.33
N PRO A 227 -29.62 13.38 -14.52
CA PRO A 227 -29.05 12.93 -15.79
C PRO A 227 -27.60 13.41 -15.98
N HIS A 228 -27.32 14.66 -15.61
CA HIS A 228 -25.97 15.24 -15.64
C HIS A 228 -25.02 14.49 -14.72
N ALA A 229 -25.47 14.14 -13.50
CA ALA A 229 -24.68 13.36 -12.55
C ALA A 229 -24.43 11.93 -13.04
N VAL A 230 -25.43 11.26 -13.64
CA VAL A 230 -25.26 9.91 -14.21
C VAL A 230 -24.18 9.90 -15.29
N LEU A 231 -24.24 10.84 -16.25
CA LEU A 231 -23.24 10.90 -17.32
C LEU A 231 -21.86 11.30 -16.80
N GLY A 232 -21.78 12.31 -15.93
CA GLY A 232 -20.51 12.76 -15.38
C GLY A 232 -19.78 11.67 -14.59
N PHE A 233 -20.45 11.10 -13.59
CA PHE A 233 -19.86 10.05 -12.76
C PHE A 233 -19.72 8.71 -13.52
N GLY A 234 -20.61 8.42 -14.46
CA GLY A 234 -20.53 7.25 -15.32
C GLY A 234 -19.29 7.29 -16.22
N VAL A 235 -19.07 8.41 -16.93
CA VAL A 235 -17.87 8.62 -17.75
C VAL A 235 -16.63 8.60 -16.88
N LEU A 236 -16.62 9.30 -15.74
CA LEU A 236 -15.51 9.28 -14.77
C LEU A 236 -15.13 7.86 -14.36
N THR A 237 -16.12 7.01 -14.10
CA THR A 237 -15.90 5.63 -13.69
C THR A 237 -15.27 4.82 -14.83
N ILE A 238 -15.84 4.92 -16.04
CA ILE A 238 -15.40 4.15 -17.21
C ILE A 238 -14.00 4.57 -17.63
N GLU A 239 -13.72 5.87 -17.75
CA GLU A 239 -12.40 6.37 -18.15
C GLU A 239 -11.33 6.00 -17.12
N THR A 240 -11.67 6.04 -15.82
CA THR A 240 -10.72 5.68 -14.75
C THR A 240 -10.46 4.19 -14.73
N MET A 241 -11.47 3.35 -14.98
CA MET A 241 -11.28 1.90 -15.17
C MET A 241 -10.37 1.62 -16.37
N LEU A 242 -10.53 2.38 -17.45
CA LEU A 242 -9.70 2.25 -18.65
C LEU A 242 -8.25 2.66 -18.37
N ALA A 243 -8.04 3.79 -17.69
CA ALA A 243 -6.74 4.27 -17.25
C ALA A 243 -6.05 3.25 -16.32
N LEU A 244 -6.79 2.69 -15.36
CA LEU A 244 -6.31 1.64 -14.47
C LEU A 244 -5.89 0.38 -15.25
N ARG A 245 -6.72 -0.05 -16.22
CA ARG A 245 -6.46 -1.25 -17.02
C ARG A 245 -5.24 -1.10 -17.92
N PHE A 246 -5.03 0.07 -18.54
CA PHE A 246 -3.91 0.29 -19.45
C PHE A 246 -2.60 0.62 -18.74
N THR A 247 -2.65 1.35 -17.63
CA THR A 247 -1.43 1.73 -16.90
C THR A 247 -0.98 0.67 -15.92
N GLY A 248 -1.91 -0.01 -15.23
CA GLY A 248 -1.59 -0.96 -14.15
C GLY A 248 -0.87 -0.33 -12.95
N ARG A 249 -0.81 1.00 -12.87
CA ARG A 249 -0.10 1.78 -11.83
C ARG A 249 -1.08 2.50 -10.91
N ARG A 250 -0.58 3.00 -9.78
CA ARG A 250 -1.33 3.87 -8.84
C ARG A 250 -2.71 3.33 -8.49
N LEU A 251 -2.78 2.02 -8.26
CA LEU A 251 -4.04 1.29 -8.09
C LEU A 251 -4.96 1.95 -7.05
N GLY A 252 -4.39 2.43 -5.94
CA GLY A 252 -5.14 3.10 -4.87
C GLY A 252 -5.83 4.41 -5.27
N THR A 253 -5.24 5.26 -6.12
CA THR A 253 -5.91 6.50 -6.53
C THR A 253 -7.05 6.21 -7.49
N TYR A 254 -6.82 5.31 -8.46
CA TYR A 254 -7.85 4.93 -9.41
C TYR A 254 -9.02 4.21 -8.75
N THR A 255 -8.77 3.35 -7.76
CA THR A 255 -9.86 2.65 -7.07
C THR A 255 -10.66 3.57 -6.16
N ALA A 256 -10.05 4.61 -5.57
CA ALA A 256 -10.79 5.66 -4.88
C ALA A 256 -11.73 6.42 -5.83
N ILE A 257 -11.24 6.80 -7.03
CA ILE A 257 -12.06 7.52 -8.01
C ILE A 257 -13.18 6.61 -8.55
N ILE A 258 -12.87 5.36 -8.89
CA ILE A 258 -13.84 4.37 -9.38
C ILE A 258 -14.92 4.09 -8.34
N THR A 259 -14.58 3.97 -7.05
CA THR A 259 -15.58 3.73 -6.01
C THR A 259 -16.52 4.91 -5.83
N VAL A 260 -15.99 6.13 -5.76
CA VAL A 260 -16.81 7.35 -5.68
C VAL A 260 -17.69 7.49 -6.92
N GLY A 261 -17.11 7.36 -8.11
CA GLY A 261 -17.80 7.48 -9.39
C GLY A 261 -18.90 6.43 -9.55
N ALA A 262 -18.61 5.15 -9.27
CA ALA A 262 -19.57 4.07 -9.46
C ALA A 262 -20.77 4.22 -8.51
N VAL A 263 -20.52 4.52 -7.23
CA VAL A 263 -21.60 4.70 -6.25
C VAL A 263 -22.40 5.96 -6.58
N ALA A 264 -21.75 7.07 -6.93
CA ALA A 264 -22.44 8.30 -7.30
C ALA A 264 -23.26 8.16 -8.59
N ALA A 265 -22.75 7.45 -9.60
CA ALA A 265 -23.47 7.15 -10.83
C ALA A 265 -24.69 6.27 -10.57
N LEU A 266 -24.56 5.20 -9.77
CA LEU A 266 -25.67 4.33 -9.38
C LEU A 266 -26.72 5.11 -8.57
N ALA A 267 -26.29 5.97 -7.66
CA ALA A 267 -27.19 6.78 -6.86
C ALA A 267 -27.92 7.84 -7.73
N ALA A 268 -27.21 8.49 -8.66
CA ALA A 268 -27.82 9.40 -9.63
C ALA A 268 -28.81 8.67 -10.55
N LEU A 269 -28.50 7.45 -10.98
CA LEU A 269 -29.36 6.62 -11.82
C LEU A 269 -30.63 6.22 -11.05
N ALA A 270 -30.48 5.77 -9.81
CA ALA A 270 -31.61 5.45 -8.94
C ALA A 270 -32.52 6.67 -8.73
N ARG A 271 -31.93 7.86 -8.52
CA ARG A 271 -32.71 9.12 -8.45
C ARG A 271 -33.43 9.42 -9.77
N MET A 272 -32.79 9.20 -10.91
CA MET A 272 -33.37 9.44 -12.23
C MET A 272 -34.56 8.53 -12.51
N VAL A 273 -34.47 7.24 -12.18
CA VAL A 273 -35.51 6.24 -12.49
C VAL A 273 -36.63 6.24 -11.46
N ALA A 274 -36.29 6.28 -10.17
CA ALA A 274 -37.26 6.12 -9.09
C ALA A 274 -37.75 7.44 -8.48
N ASN A 275 -37.27 8.59 -8.98
CA ASN A 275 -37.55 9.94 -8.47
C ASN A 275 -37.46 10.04 -6.92
N SER A 276 -36.55 9.27 -6.33
CA SER A 276 -36.47 9.11 -4.88
C SER A 276 -36.00 10.41 -4.20
N SER A 277 -36.37 10.60 -2.93
CA SER A 277 -35.91 11.77 -2.17
C SER A 277 -34.38 11.76 -1.99
N ALA A 278 -33.78 12.94 -1.86
CA ALA A 278 -32.33 13.04 -1.62
C ALA A 278 -31.93 12.38 -0.28
N VAL A 279 -32.77 12.54 0.75
CA VAL A 279 -32.59 11.93 2.06
C VAL A 279 -32.52 10.41 1.94
N THR A 280 -33.50 9.80 1.26
CA THR A 280 -33.52 8.34 1.08
C THR A 280 -32.30 7.82 0.35
N LEU A 281 -31.86 8.52 -0.69
CA LEU A 281 -30.71 8.14 -1.48
C LEU A 281 -29.41 8.19 -0.67
N LEU A 282 -29.15 9.32 0.00
CA LEU A 282 -27.93 9.53 0.77
C LEU A 282 -27.88 8.59 1.98
N SER A 283 -29.01 8.31 2.64
CA SER A 283 -29.09 7.29 3.68
C SER A 283 -28.75 5.90 3.14
N CYS A 284 -29.25 5.53 1.96
CA CYS A 284 -28.84 4.27 1.32
C CYS A 284 -27.34 4.22 1.00
N VAL A 285 -26.76 5.33 0.55
CA VAL A 285 -25.30 5.42 0.30
C VAL A 285 -24.51 5.23 1.58
N VAL A 286 -24.92 5.86 2.69
CA VAL A 286 -24.28 5.67 4.02
C VAL A 286 -24.34 4.19 4.44
N LEU A 287 -25.51 3.55 4.35
CA LEU A 287 -25.66 2.14 4.70
C LEU A 287 -24.83 1.22 3.80
N ALA A 288 -24.82 1.48 2.50
CA ALA A 288 -23.98 0.76 1.54
C ALA A 288 -22.49 0.92 1.87
N CYS A 289 -22.05 2.12 2.25
CA CYS A 289 -20.67 2.36 2.66
C CYS A 289 -20.29 1.58 3.92
N VAL A 290 -21.16 1.53 4.93
CA VAL A 290 -20.93 0.74 6.15
C VAL A 290 -20.74 -0.75 5.83
N LEU A 291 -21.62 -1.30 4.99
CA LEU A 291 -21.48 -2.69 4.52
C LEU A 291 -20.18 -2.88 3.70
N ALA A 292 -19.85 -1.91 2.84
CA ALA A 292 -18.64 -1.95 2.04
C ALA A 292 -17.36 -1.88 2.90
N TYR A 293 -17.35 -1.15 4.02
CA TYR A 293 -16.22 -1.16 4.96
C TYR A 293 -15.98 -2.54 5.58
N HIS A 294 -17.03 -3.31 5.84
CA HIS A 294 -16.90 -4.71 6.28
C HIS A 294 -16.40 -5.62 5.15
N ALA A 295 -16.85 -5.39 3.92
CA ALA A 295 -16.46 -6.19 2.76
C ALA A 295 -15.10 -5.80 2.15
N ALA A 296 -14.57 -4.61 2.45
CA ALA A 296 -13.41 -4.03 1.78
C ALA A 296 -12.15 -4.92 1.81
N PRO A 297 -11.76 -5.56 2.93
CA PRO A 297 -10.62 -6.49 2.93
C PRO A 297 -10.84 -7.72 2.04
N ALA A 298 -12.08 -8.24 1.97
CA ALA A 298 -12.41 -9.36 1.11
C ALA A 298 -12.41 -8.96 -0.37
N MET A 299 -12.89 -7.76 -0.69
CA MET A 299 -12.90 -7.20 -2.04
C MET A 299 -11.48 -6.91 -2.53
N SER A 300 -10.63 -6.25 -1.72
CA SER A 300 -9.25 -5.93 -2.10
C SER A 300 -8.43 -7.20 -2.35
N ARG A 301 -8.63 -8.23 -1.52
CA ARG A 301 -8.03 -9.55 -1.70
C ARG A 301 -8.44 -10.20 -3.02
N ARG A 302 -9.74 -10.18 -3.35
CA ARG A 302 -10.26 -10.70 -4.63
C ARG A 302 -9.69 -9.94 -5.83
N LEU A 303 -9.64 -8.60 -5.76
CA LEU A 303 -9.08 -7.74 -6.81
C LEU A 303 -7.58 -7.97 -7.02
N ALA A 304 -6.84 -8.33 -5.97
CA ALA A 304 -5.43 -8.65 -6.05
C ALA A 304 -5.13 -10.09 -6.52
N GLY A 305 -6.16 -10.93 -6.72
CA GLY A 305 -6.00 -12.32 -7.13
C GLY A 305 -5.55 -13.26 -6.00
N ILE A 306 -5.56 -12.81 -4.74
CA ILE A 306 -5.14 -13.62 -3.60
C ILE A 306 -6.26 -14.63 -3.26
N ARG A 307 -5.99 -15.91 -3.53
CA ARG A 307 -6.88 -17.02 -3.16
C ARG A 307 -6.61 -17.43 -1.72
N LEU A 308 -7.68 -17.53 -0.91
CA LEU A 308 -7.56 -18.06 0.44
C LEU A 308 -7.47 -19.58 0.37
N PRO A 309 -6.67 -20.22 1.23
CA PRO A 309 -6.72 -21.65 1.39
C PRO A 309 -8.11 -22.06 1.92
N VAL A 310 -8.85 -22.88 1.17
CA VAL A 310 -10.09 -23.49 1.65
C VAL A 310 -9.76 -24.72 2.48
N PHE A 311 -10.13 -24.74 3.76
CA PHE A 311 -9.96 -25.95 4.56
C PHE A 311 -10.97 -27.00 4.10
N PRO A 312 -10.54 -28.24 3.77
CA PRO A 312 -11.49 -29.32 3.53
C PRO A 312 -12.31 -29.56 4.80
N SER A 313 -13.52 -30.08 4.61
CA SER A 313 -14.54 -30.38 5.63
C SER A 313 -13.98 -30.69 7.03
N ALA A 314 -14.66 -30.21 8.08
CA ALA A 314 -14.32 -30.42 9.49
C ALA A 314 -14.04 -31.89 9.90
N THR A 315 -14.49 -32.86 9.10
CA THR A 315 -14.25 -34.30 9.27
C THR A 315 -12.87 -34.81 8.84
N SER A 316 -11.93 -33.95 8.42
CA SER A 316 -10.54 -34.33 8.06
C SER A 316 -10.41 -35.40 6.96
N ARG A 317 -11.50 -35.69 6.23
CA ARG A 317 -11.57 -36.78 5.25
C ARG A 317 -10.62 -36.62 4.06
N TRP A 318 -10.14 -35.41 3.84
CA TRP A 318 -9.34 -35.00 2.68
C TRP A 318 -8.06 -34.27 3.09
N VAL A 319 -7.52 -34.58 4.27
CA VAL A 319 -6.26 -33.98 4.79
C VAL A 319 -5.05 -34.33 3.90
N PHE A 320 -5.09 -35.46 3.21
CA PHE A 320 -3.99 -35.97 2.37
C PHE A 320 -4.26 -35.87 0.86
N GLU A 321 -5.42 -35.36 0.43
CA GLU A 321 -5.67 -35.12 -0.99
C GLU A 321 -5.13 -33.74 -1.41
N ALA A 322 -4.39 -33.74 -2.53
CA ALA A 322 -3.91 -32.51 -3.13
C ALA A 322 -5.10 -31.70 -3.68
N ARG A 323 -5.23 -30.44 -3.25
CA ARG A 323 -6.40 -29.62 -3.60
C ARG A 323 -6.45 -29.30 -5.10
N PRO A 324 -7.64 -29.15 -5.71
CA PRO A 324 -7.79 -28.56 -7.04
C PRO A 324 -7.31 -27.10 -7.12
N ASP A 325 -7.35 -26.37 -5.99
CA ASP A 325 -7.02 -24.95 -5.89
C ASP A 325 -5.58 -24.69 -5.46
N LEU A 326 -4.90 -25.72 -4.93
CA LEU A 326 -3.46 -25.67 -4.79
C LEU A 326 -2.86 -26.14 -6.11
N PRO A 327 -1.69 -25.61 -6.44
CA PRO A 327 -1.06 -26.00 -7.66
C PRO A 327 -0.60 -27.44 -7.62
N THR A 328 -1.27 -28.22 -8.46
CA THR A 328 -1.08 -29.66 -8.63
C THR A 328 -0.36 -29.98 -9.93
N THR A 329 -0.27 -29.00 -10.85
CA THR A 329 0.50 -29.18 -12.08
C THR A 329 1.98 -29.03 -11.76
N VAL A 330 2.72 -30.02 -12.20
CA VAL A 330 4.18 -30.04 -12.14
C VAL A 330 4.64 -29.30 -13.39
N VAL A 331 5.08 -28.06 -13.24
CA VAL A 331 5.63 -27.28 -14.35
C VAL A 331 7.14 -27.52 -14.38
N ARG A 332 7.67 -27.88 -15.54
CA ARG A 332 9.11 -27.76 -15.80
C ARG A 332 9.34 -26.40 -16.44
N SER A 333 10.11 -25.53 -15.81
CA SER A 333 10.80 -24.48 -16.60
C SER A 333 11.78 -25.20 -17.52
N ASP A 334 12.03 -24.66 -18.72
CA ASP A 334 12.87 -25.29 -19.76
C ASP A 334 14.15 -25.93 -19.18
N GLY A 335 14.13 -27.25 -18.99
CA GLY A 335 15.24 -28.07 -18.48
C GLY A 335 15.37 -28.26 -16.95
N GLY A 336 14.55 -27.62 -16.12
CA GLY A 336 14.63 -27.69 -14.65
C GLY A 336 13.94 -28.91 -14.01
N PRO A 337 14.24 -29.20 -12.72
CA PRO A 337 13.52 -30.22 -11.96
C PRO A 337 12.04 -29.84 -11.84
N PRO A 338 11.13 -30.84 -11.78
CA PRO A 338 9.69 -30.61 -11.65
C PRO A 338 9.34 -29.80 -10.38
N VAL A 339 8.70 -28.63 -10.53
CA VAL A 339 8.21 -27.80 -9.41
C VAL A 339 6.69 -27.69 -9.47
N LEU A 340 6.02 -27.75 -8.32
CA LEU A 340 4.58 -27.50 -8.21
C LEU A 340 4.28 -26.04 -8.59
N GLU A 341 3.17 -25.77 -9.29
CA GLU A 341 2.71 -24.44 -9.76
C GLU A 341 2.34 -23.43 -8.63
N GLY A 342 3.10 -23.36 -7.53
CA GLY A 342 3.00 -22.32 -6.49
C GLY A 342 2.96 -20.92 -7.09
N PRO A 343 2.63 -19.85 -6.32
CA PRO A 343 3.07 -18.52 -6.75
C PRO A 343 4.53 -18.66 -7.17
N ALA A 344 4.84 -18.34 -8.43
CA ALA A 344 6.05 -18.81 -9.11
C ALA A 344 7.33 -18.40 -8.35
N SER A 345 7.20 -17.44 -7.44
CA SER A 345 8.14 -17.12 -6.38
C SER A 345 7.45 -16.40 -5.21
N VAL A 346 8.15 -16.30 -4.06
CA VAL A 346 7.78 -15.40 -2.93
C VAL A 346 7.55 -13.96 -3.43
N ARG A 347 8.23 -13.55 -4.51
CA ARG A 347 8.06 -12.24 -5.15
C ARG A 347 6.63 -12.01 -5.63
N ASP A 348 5.97 -13.01 -6.21
CA ASP A 348 4.60 -12.84 -6.72
C ASP A 348 3.60 -12.64 -5.60
N VAL A 349 3.78 -13.36 -4.49
CA VAL A 349 2.96 -13.18 -3.28
C VAL A 349 3.13 -11.77 -2.73
N LEU A 350 4.37 -11.26 -2.67
CA LEU A 350 4.65 -9.90 -2.23
C LEU A 350 4.01 -8.86 -3.16
N LEU A 351 4.13 -9.04 -4.47
CA LEU A 351 3.49 -8.14 -5.46
C LEU A 351 1.96 -8.16 -5.33
N GLN A 352 1.34 -9.33 -5.15
CA GLN A 352 -0.10 -9.44 -4.93
C GLN A 352 -0.52 -8.79 -3.61
N ALA A 353 0.26 -8.95 -2.53
CA ALA A 353 0.01 -8.31 -1.25
C ALA A 353 0.10 -6.79 -1.34
N GLU A 354 1.09 -6.24 -2.05
CA GLU A 354 1.22 -4.81 -2.32
C GLU A 354 0.04 -4.28 -3.14
N ARG A 355 -0.40 -5.03 -4.17
CA ARG A 355 -1.61 -4.70 -4.92
C ARG A 355 -2.85 -4.69 -4.01
N ALA A 356 -3.04 -5.72 -3.18
CA ALA A 356 -4.16 -5.79 -2.24
C ALA A 356 -4.17 -4.61 -1.27
N ARG A 357 -3.00 -4.23 -0.73
CA ARG A 357 -2.84 -3.04 0.11
C ARG A 357 -3.27 -1.78 -0.61
N SER A 358 -2.82 -1.58 -1.85
CA SER A 358 -3.16 -0.39 -2.64
C SER A 358 -4.66 -0.33 -3.00
N PHE A 359 -5.27 -1.45 -3.40
CA PHE A 359 -6.71 -1.57 -3.63
C PHE A 359 -7.50 -1.22 -2.38
N LEU A 360 -7.11 -1.78 -1.23
CA LEU A 360 -7.76 -1.54 0.05
C LEU A 360 -7.69 -0.06 0.46
N THR A 361 -6.52 0.57 0.37
CA THR A 361 -6.36 1.99 0.69
C THR A 361 -7.24 2.87 -0.19
N GLY A 362 -7.32 2.59 -1.49
CA GLY A 362 -8.20 3.34 -2.38
C GLY A 362 -9.69 3.13 -2.11
N LEU A 363 -10.12 1.89 -1.81
CA LEU A 363 -11.48 1.61 -1.36
C LEU A 363 -11.83 2.42 -0.10
N LEU A 364 -10.95 2.45 0.91
CA LEU A 364 -11.18 3.18 2.16
C LEU A 364 -11.27 4.69 1.94
N ILE A 365 -10.42 5.25 1.08
CA ILE A 365 -10.47 6.68 0.71
C ILE A 365 -11.78 7.01 0.00
N GLY A 366 -12.17 6.21 -1.00
CA GLY A 366 -13.39 6.46 -1.76
C GLY A 366 -14.65 6.33 -0.92
N LEU A 367 -14.74 5.29 -0.08
CA LEU A 367 -15.81 5.15 0.92
C LEU A 367 -15.82 6.31 1.91
N GLY A 368 -14.65 6.81 2.30
CA GLY A 368 -14.54 7.95 3.21
C GLY A 368 -15.10 9.23 2.60
N VAL A 369 -14.77 9.52 1.34
CA VAL A 369 -15.36 10.65 0.60
C VAL A 369 -16.88 10.53 0.52
N LEU A 370 -17.40 9.34 0.17
CA LEU A 370 -18.84 9.09 0.09
C LEU A 370 -19.54 9.32 1.45
N MET A 371 -18.94 8.85 2.54
CA MET A 371 -19.47 9.05 3.89
C MET A 371 -19.48 10.53 4.28
N VAL A 372 -18.37 11.24 4.09
CA VAL A 372 -18.25 12.68 4.40
C VAL A 372 -19.30 13.47 3.64
N VAL A 373 -19.39 13.29 2.32
CA VAL A 373 -20.34 14.02 1.48
C VAL A 373 -21.79 13.68 1.85
N SER A 374 -22.11 12.40 2.03
CA SER A 374 -23.49 11.97 2.31
C SER A 374 -23.97 12.43 3.68
N LEU A 375 -23.16 12.27 4.73
CA LEU A 375 -23.52 12.69 6.09
C LEU A 375 -23.57 14.22 6.21
N ALA A 376 -22.63 14.93 5.58
CA ALA A 376 -22.68 16.39 5.54
C ALA A 376 -23.95 16.88 4.82
N ALA A 377 -24.35 16.26 3.70
CA ALA A 377 -25.56 16.61 2.97
C ALA A 377 -26.86 16.25 3.72
N LEU A 378 -26.88 15.13 4.47
CA LEU A 378 -28.02 14.74 5.31
C LEU A 378 -28.21 15.66 6.54
N ALA A 379 -27.13 16.20 7.10
CA ALA A 379 -27.15 17.03 8.30
C ALA A 379 -27.61 18.47 8.02
N ASP A 380 -28.86 18.63 7.60
CA ASP A 380 -29.42 19.94 7.22
C ASP A 380 -29.92 20.73 8.43
N PRO A 381 -29.35 21.92 8.71
CA PRO A 381 -29.73 22.74 9.86
C PRO A 381 -31.12 23.33 9.77
N HIS A 382 -31.85 23.24 8.66
CA HIS A 382 -33.22 23.76 8.58
C HIS A 382 -34.30 22.72 8.87
N THR A 383 -33.96 21.43 8.86
CA THR A 383 -34.92 20.35 9.12
C THR A 383 -35.51 20.43 10.53
N GLY A 384 -36.73 19.94 10.74
CA GLY A 384 -37.35 19.89 12.07
C GLY A 384 -36.71 18.84 12.99
N GLN A 385 -36.19 17.74 12.42
CA GLN A 385 -35.61 16.60 13.15
C GLN A 385 -34.07 16.60 13.09
N ARG A 386 -33.44 17.75 13.32
CA ARG A 386 -31.97 17.96 13.16
C ARG A 386 -31.13 16.99 13.98
N TRP A 387 -31.65 16.55 15.13
CA TRP A 387 -30.95 15.63 16.03
C TRP A 387 -30.70 14.26 15.39
N LEU A 388 -31.59 13.80 14.50
CA LEU A 388 -31.52 12.47 13.88
C LEU A 388 -30.31 12.31 12.93
N PRO A 389 -30.09 13.18 11.92
CA PRO A 389 -28.91 13.10 11.07
C PRO A 389 -27.62 13.43 11.82
N LEU A 390 -27.66 14.25 12.89
CA LEU A 390 -26.51 14.50 13.76
C LEU A 390 -26.08 13.25 14.52
N LEU A 391 -27.03 12.48 15.08
CA LEU A 391 -26.73 11.19 15.70
C LEU A 391 -26.16 10.21 14.68
N LEU A 392 -26.76 10.12 13.49
CA LEU A 392 -26.26 9.26 12.41
C LEU A 392 -24.80 9.60 12.05
N ALA A 393 -24.48 10.89 11.93
CA ALA A 393 -23.12 11.35 11.66
C ALA A 393 -22.16 11.05 12.81
N GLY A 394 -22.59 11.29 14.06
CA GLY A 394 -21.79 11.01 15.25
C GLY A 394 -21.47 9.52 15.42
N PHE A 395 -22.46 8.64 15.27
CA PHE A 395 -22.28 7.19 15.33
C PHE A 395 -21.40 6.68 14.19
N SER A 396 -21.58 7.20 12.98
CA SER A 396 -20.74 6.86 11.83
C SER A 396 -19.28 7.29 12.01
N ALA A 397 -19.05 8.50 12.53
CA ALA A 397 -17.72 9.00 12.85
C ALA A 397 -17.06 8.17 13.96
N GLY A 398 -17.80 7.86 15.05
CA GLY A 398 -17.32 7.01 16.13
C GLY A 398 -16.95 5.61 15.66
N PHE A 399 -17.81 4.98 14.85
CA PHE A 399 -17.55 3.70 14.23
C PHE A 399 -16.24 3.73 13.41
N LEU A 400 -16.08 4.68 12.49
CA LEU A 400 -14.88 4.75 11.64
C LEU A 400 -13.60 5.00 12.44
N MET A 401 -13.65 5.84 13.47
CA MET A 401 -12.51 6.11 14.35
C MET A 401 -12.04 4.82 15.04
N LEU A 402 -12.97 4.06 15.61
CA LEU A 402 -12.68 2.82 16.32
C LEU A 402 -12.25 1.70 15.36
N ARG A 403 -12.89 1.64 14.18
CA ARG A 403 -12.59 0.67 13.12
C ARG A 403 -11.16 0.75 12.62
N GLY A 404 -10.51 1.92 12.73
CA GLY A 404 -9.09 2.11 12.41
C GLY A 404 -8.17 1.10 13.10
N ARG A 405 -8.54 0.61 14.30
CA ARG A 405 -7.81 -0.42 15.06
C ARG A 405 -7.77 -1.79 14.38
N SER A 406 -8.71 -2.07 13.49
CA SER A 406 -8.79 -3.36 12.78
C SER A 406 -7.75 -3.48 11.66
N TYR A 407 -7.09 -2.38 11.29
CA TYR A 407 -6.12 -2.35 10.19
C TYR A 407 -4.68 -2.28 10.73
N VAL A 408 -3.82 -3.16 10.21
CA VAL A 408 -2.40 -3.21 10.57
C VAL A 408 -1.60 -2.08 9.89
N ASP A 409 -2.02 -1.67 8.68
CA ASP A 409 -1.33 -0.60 7.95
C ASP A 409 -1.69 0.78 8.50
N ARG A 410 -0.65 1.55 8.90
CA ARG A 410 -0.79 2.91 9.43
C ARG A 410 -1.58 3.83 8.50
N TRP A 411 -1.38 3.72 7.19
CA TRP A 411 -2.06 4.62 6.25
C TRP A 411 -3.56 4.35 6.21
N GLN A 412 -3.98 3.09 6.31
CA GLN A 412 -5.39 2.71 6.33
C GLN A 412 -6.05 3.16 7.64
N ALA A 413 -5.38 2.95 8.78
CA ALA A 413 -5.86 3.45 10.07
C ALA A 413 -5.99 4.99 10.09
N ILE A 414 -4.98 5.71 9.57
CA ILE A 414 -5.00 7.17 9.45
C ILE A 414 -6.14 7.64 8.53
N THR A 415 -6.41 6.96 7.41
CA THR A 415 -7.51 7.35 6.52
C THR A 415 -8.88 7.24 7.19
N LEU A 416 -9.10 6.21 8.01
CA LEU A 416 -10.34 6.03 8.78
C LEU A 416 -10.51 7.09 9.87
N ALA A 417 -9.43 7.36 10.62
CA ALA A 417 -9.42 8.42 11.63
C ALA A 417 -9.65 9.81 11.00
N ALA A 418 -8.96 10.10 9.90
CA ALA A 418 -9.14 11.35 9.15
C ALA A 418 -10.58 11.48 8.60
N THR A 419 -11.14 10.40 8.06
CA THR A 419 -12.53 10.39 7.58
C THR A 419 -13.51 10.70 8.72
N SER A 420 -13.33 10.09 9.89
CA SER A 420 -14.14 10.37 11.07
C SER A 420 -14.12 11.85 11.47
N VAL A 421 -12.92 12.44 11.54
CA VAL A 421 -12.76 13.87 11.86
C VAL A 421 -13.36 14.76 10.76
N LEU A 422 -13.18 14.40 9.49
CA LEU A 422 -13.76 15.14 8.36
C LEU A 422 -15.29 15.09 8.35
N ILE A 423 -15.92 13.97 8.74
CA ILE A 423 -17.39 13.88 8.89
C ILE A 423 -17.85 14.93 9.90
N VAL A 424 -17.25 14.95 11.10
CA VAL A 424 -17.66 15.92 12.13
C VAL A 424 -17.34 17.34 11.70
N GLY A 425 -16.14 17.59 11.17
CA GLY A 425 -15.70 18.90 10.72
C GLY A 425 -16.59 19.48 9.63
N THR A 426 -16.94 18.70 8.60
CA THR A 426 -17.81 19.16 7.51
C THR A 426 -19.24 19.42 7.97
N VAL A 427 -19.81 18.59 8.84
CA VAL A 427 -21.12 18.82 9.45
C VAL A 427 -21.11 20.12 10.26
N VAL A 428 -20.10 20.31 11.12
CA VAL A 428 -19.97 21.51 11.96
C VAL A 428 -19.80 22.78 11.11
N VAL A 429 -18.92 22.75 10.11
CA VAL A 429 -18.73 23.86 9.16
C VAL A 429 -20.03 24.16 8.42
N ARG A 430 -20.77 23.14 7.96
CA ARG A 430 -22.09 23.34 7.34
C ARG A 430 -23.06 24.04 8.28
N TYR A 431 -23.13 23.65 9.55
CA TYR A 431 -24.02 24.29 10.53
C TYR A 431 -23.67 25.77 10.74
N ALA A 432 -22.39 26.10 10.86
CA ALA A 432 -21.93 27.49 10.96
C ALA A 432 -22.29 28.31 9.71
N LEU A 433 -22.02 27.76 8.52
CA LEU A 433 -22.24 28.43 7.24
C LEU A 433 -23.72 28.55 6.86
N VAL A 434 -24.61 27.72 7.39
CA VAL A 434 -26.04 27.77 7.03
C VAL A 434 -26.83 28.60 8.04
N LEU A 435 -26.57 28.43 9.34
CA LEU A 435 -27.34 29.13 10.38
C LEU A 435 -26.97 30.61 10.54
N HIS A 436 -25.75 31.02 10.15
CA HIS A 436 -25.28 32.40 10.20
C HIS A 436 -25.49 33.13 11.55
N SER A 437 -25.56 32.39 12.68
CA SER A 437 -25.82 32.97 14.00
C SER A 437 -24.54 33.02 14.86
N PRO A 438 -24.30 34.09 15.65
CA PRO A 438 -23.10 34.20 16.49
C PRO A 438 -22.91 33.00 17.43
N LEU A 439 -24.00 32.50 18.01
CA LEU A 439 -23.99 31.33 18.88
C LEU A 439 -23.55 30.06 18.12
N SER A 440 -24.09 29.84 16.91
CA SER A 440 -23.70 28.69 16.09
C SER A 440 -22.22 28.72 15.73
N VAL A 441 -21.69 29.89 15.36
CA VAL A 441 -20.26 30.05 15.03
C VAL A 441 -19.38 29.80 16.25
N ALA A 442 -19.76 30.32 17.43
CA ALA A 442 -19.02 30.10 18.67
C ALA A 442 -18.95 28.60 19.03
N ILE A 443 -20.09 27.89 19.01
CA ILE A 443 -20.15 26.45 19.30
C ILE A 443 -19.35 25.66 18.26
N CYS A 444 -19.53 25.97 16.97
CA CYS A 444 -18.84 25.26 15.88
C CYS A 444 -17.32 25.45 15.96
N THR A 445 -16.86 26.67 16.23
CA THR A 445 -15.42 26.96 16.42
C THR A 445 -14.87 26.20 17.62
N GLY A 446 -15.62 26.17 18.73
CA GLY A 446 -15.26 25.38 19.92
C GLY A 446 -15.09 23.89 19.59
N ILE A 447 -16.04 23.29 18.89
CA ILE A 447 -15.98 21.87 18.48
C ILE A 447 -14.78 21.61 17.54
N LEU A 448 -14.55 22.50 16.57
CA LEU A 448 -13.44 22.38 15.60
C LEU A 448 -12.06 22.44 16.25
N VAL A 449 -11.91 23.10 17.41
CA VAL A 449 -10.65 23.16 18.15
C VAL A 449 -10.56 22.02 19.19
N LEU A 450 -11.61 21.83 19.98
CA LEU A 450 -11.61 20.89 21.10
C LEU A 450 -11.56 19.43 20.64
N LEU A 451 -12.21 19.08 19.53
CA LEU A 451 -12.24 17.70 19.06
C LEU A 451 -10.86 17.23 18.57
N PRO A 452 -10.13 17.97 17.71
CA PRO A 452 -8.74 17.64 17.40
C PRO A 452 -7.82 17.68 18.62
N ALA A 453 -8.02 18.61 19.56
CA ALA A 453 -7.23 18.65 20.80
C ALA A 453 -7.43 17.38 21.65
N ALA A 454 -8.66 16.90 21.80
CA ALA A 454 -8.96 15.63 22.45
C ALA A 454 -8.38 14.43 21.68
N GLY A 455 -8.37 14.49 20.34
CA GLY A 455 -7.71 13.50 19.50
C GLY A 455 -6.19 13.46 19.72
N LEU A 456 -5.55 14.63 19.85
CA LEU A 456 -4.12 14.75 20.12
C LEU A 456 -3.75 14.19 21.49
N THR A 457 -4.54 14.49 22.53
CA THR A 457 -4.30 13.94 23.87
C THR A 457 -4.48 12.42 23.88
N ALA A 458 -5.52 11.90 23.23
CA ALA A 458 -5.71 10.46 23.05
C ALA A 458 -4.53 9.83 22.29
N ALA A 459 -4.05 10.45 21.20
CA ALA A 459 -2.92 9.97 20.43
C ALA A 459 -1.60 9.95 21.22
N ALA A 460 -1.41 10.89 22.14
CA ALA A 460 -0.24 10.92 23.01
C ALA A 460 -0.28 9.84 24.11
N VAL A 461 -1.46 9.53 24.64
CA VAL A 461 -1.62 8.61 25.79
C VAL A 461 -1.79 7.15 25.34
N VAL A 462 -2.57 6.89 24.29
CA VAL A 462 -3.01 5.53 23.93
C VAL A 462 -1.86 4.59 23.53
N PRO A 463 -0.91 4.98 22.65
CA PRO A 463 0.18 4.09 22.24
C PRO A 463 1.16 3.77 23.37
N ASN A 464 1.28 4.67 24.36
CA ASN A 464 2.26 4.58 25.45
C ASN A 464 1.72 3.85 26.68
N THR A 465 0.48 3.35 26.63
CA THR A 465 -0.18 2.70 27.77
C THR A 465 -0.46 1.22 27.48
N ILE A 466 -0.08 0.35 28.42
CA ILE A 466 -0.37 -1.08 28.34
C ILE A 466 -1.81 -1.30 28.80
N TYR A 467 -2.70 -1.56 27.85
CA TYR A 467 -4.10 -1.83 28.15
C TYR A 467 -4.36 -3.27 28.56
N SER A 468 -5.19 -3.46 29.59
CA SER A 468 -5.71 -4.77 29.97
C SER A 468 -6.59 -5.37 28.84
N PRO A 469 -6.66 -6.71 28.73
CA PRO A 469 -7.55 -7.36 27.76
C PRO A 469 -9.02 -6.95 27.89
N LEU A 470 -9.49 -6.72 29.12
CA LEU A 470 -10.84 -6.22 29.39
C LEU A 470 -11.07 -4.86 28.76
N PHE A 471 -10.13 -3.91 28.92
CA PHE A 471 -10.25 -2.59 28.31
C PHE A 471 -10.31 -2.67 26.77
N ARG A 472 -9.48 -3.52 26.16
CA ARG A 472 -9.52 -3.74 24.71
C ARG A 472 -10.88 -4.26 24.25
N LYS A 473 -11.50 -5.14 25.04
CA LYS A 473 -12.84 -5.68 24.78
C LYS A 473 -13.94 -4.64 24.97
N PHE A 474 -13.84 -3.80 26.00
CA PHE A 474 -14.75 -2.68 26.20
C PHE A 474 -14.74 -1.71 25.00
N VAL A 475 -13.57 -1.38 24.45
CA VAL A 475 -13.49 -0.53 23.25
C VAL A 475 -14.13 -1.19 22.04
N GLU A 476 -13.99 -2.52 21.89
CA GLU A 476 -14.68 -3.28 20.84
C GLU A 476 -16.21 -3.23 21.01
N TRP A 477 -16.72 -3.31 22.24
CA TRP A 477 -18.14 -3.13 22.52
C TRP A 477 -18.63 -1.72 22.20
N ILE A 478 -17.82 -0.70 22.46
CA ILE A 478 -18.15 0.69 22.06
C ILE A 478 -18.20 0.79 20.53
N GLU A 479 -17.30 0.11 19.79
CA GLU A 479 -17.37 0.06 18.32
C GLU A 479 -18.70 -0.54 17.85
N TYR A 480 -19.15 -1.64 18.45
CA TYR A 480 -20.45 -2.24 18.13
C TYR A 480 -21.63 -1.36 18.52
N LEU A 481 -21.53 -0.66 19.66
CA LEU A 481 -22.53 0.32 20.09
C LEU A 481 -22.59 1.52 19.13
N CYS A 482 -21.47 1.89 18.49
CA CYS A 482 -21.48 2.91 17.44
C CYS A 482 -22.04 2.40 16.12
N LEU A 483 -21.81 1.13 15.78
CA LEU A 483 -22.26 0.52 14.53
C LEU A 483 -23.77 0.24 14.53
N MET A 484 -24.30 -0.35 15.60
CA MET A 484 -25.67 -0.86 15.65
C MET A 484 -26.75 0.21 15.38
N PRO A 485 -26.68 1.43 15.94
CA PRO A 485 -27.70 2.46 15.72
C PRO A 485 -27.73 3.04 14.30
N ILE A 486 -26.66 2.89 13.51
CA ILE A 486 -26.58 3.49 12.16
C ILE A 486 -27.74 2.99 11.28
N PHE A 487 -28.06 1.70 11.33
CA PHE A 487 -29.14 1.10 10.55
C PHE A 487 -30.54 1.63 10.92
N PRO A 488 -31.00 1.53 12.19
CA PRO A 488 -32.31 2.05 12.55
C PRO A 488 -32.41 3.57 12.41
N LEU A 489 -31.34 4.33 12.71
CA LEU A 489 -31.36 5.78 12.52
C LEU A 489 -31.49 6.17 11.04
N ALA A 490 -30.79 5.49 10.14
CA ALA A 490 -30.94 5.71 8.71
C ALA A 490 -32.34 5.35 8.21
N LEU A 491 -32.89 4.20 8.62
CA LEU A 491 -34.25 3.79 8.25
C LEU A 491 -35.32 4.75 8.79
N TRP A 492 -35.10 5.31 9.98
CA TRP A 492 -35.95 6.38 10.51
C TRP A 492 -35.84 7.64 9.67
N LEU A 493 -34.64 8.08 9.32
CA LEU A 493 -34.41 9.27 8.49
C LEU A 493 -35.06 9.13 7.10
N MET A 494 -35.14 7.90 6.59
CA MET A 494 -35.83 7.52 5.36
C MET A 494 -37.37 7.46 5.48
N ASN A 495 -37.93 7.73 6.66
CA ASN A 495 -39.35 7.57 6.99
C ASN A 495 -39.90 6.14 6.79
N VAL A 496 -39.05 5.11 6.83
CA VAL A 496 -39.48 3.70 6.65
C VAL A 496 -40.43 3.27 7.77
N TYR A 497 -40.13 3.63 9.02
CA TYR A 497 -41.01 3.30 10.15
C TYR A 497 -42.36 4.00 10.07
N ALA A 498 -42.39 5.25 9.60
CA ALA A 498 -43.64 5.95 9.35
C ALA A 498 -44.44 5.25 8.25
N ALA A 499 -43.79 4.87 7.14
CA ALA A 499 -44.42 4.14 6.05
C ALA A 499 -45.00 2.78 6.49
N ILE A 500 -44.35 2.07 7.42
CA ILE A 500 -44.87 0.82 8.00
C ILE A 500 -46.07 1.10 8.92
N ARG A 501 -46.03 2.19 9.72
CA ARG A 501 -47.10 2.53 10.67
C ARG A 501 -48.39 3.01 9.98
N TYR A 502 -48.27 3.69 8.85
CA TYR A 502 -49.40 4.30 8.12
C TYR A 502 -49.84 3.51 6.88
N ARG A 503 -49.25 2.34 6.65
CA ARG A 503 -49.79 1.30 5.75
C ARG A 503 -50.77 0.43 6.52
#